data_AF-A0A0S8K910-F1
#
_entry.id   AF-A0A0S8K910-F1
#
_cell.length_a   1.000
_cell.length_b   1.000
_cell.length_c   1.000
_cell.angle_alpha   90.00
_cell.angle_beta   90.00
_cell.angle_gamma   90.00
#
_symmetry.space_group_name_H-M   'P 1'
#
loop_
_entity.id
_entity.type
_entity.pdbx_description
1 polymer ?
#
loop_
_entity_poly.entity_id
_entity_poly.type
_entity_poly.pdbx_seq_one_letter_code
_entity_poly.pdbx_strand_id
1 'polypeptide(L)'
;MQMYGGVFLWVQILVILLMLVMAVIKFRQYYGHVNLASLPFHKSHHAILFLGIFNLIWGMFTQVLGFVQALNAIIAAADVSPALIMEGLKNSFVSPLIGLMSLLVGALLWAILQGRYTSMTR
;
A
#
# COMPACT_ATOMS: atom_id res chain seq x y z
N MET A 1 -9.28 17.33 -16.85
CA MET A 1 -9.04 16.83 -15.47
C MET A 1 -8.00 15.72 -15.54
N GLN A 2 -6.71 16.04 -15.38
CA GLN A 2 -5.69 15.02 -15.21
C GLN A 2 -5.90 14.38 -13.84
N MET A 3 -6.10 13.06 -13.77
CA MET A 3 -6.09 12.34 -12.50
C MET A 3 -4.70 12.48 -11.89
N TYR A 4 -4.52 13.44 -10.98
CA TYR A 4 -3.32 13.61 -10.17
C TYR A 4 -3.17 12.34 -9.31
N GLY A 5 -2.33 11.43 -9.83
CA GLY A 5 -2.24 10.05 -9.39
C GLY A 5 -1.64 9.13 -10.46
N GLY A 6 -1.91 9.40 -11.75
CA GLY A 6 -1.21 8.84 -12.91
C GLY A 6 -0.85 7.34 -12.84
N VAL A 7 0.29 6.98 -13.43
CA VAL A 7 0.87 5.61 -13.36
C VAL A 7 1.14 5.14 -11.93
N PHE A 8 1.31 6.08 -10.99
CA PHE A 8 1.74 5.80 -9.63
C PHE A 8 0.63 5.17 -8.76
N LEU A 9 -0.63 5.59 -8.94
CA LEU A 9 -1.78 4.96 -8.28
C LEU A 9 -2.00 3.53 -8.77
N TRP A 10 -1.74 3.25 -10.05
CA TRP A 10 -1.86 1.89 -10.60
C TRP A 10 -0.89 0.91 -9.92
N VAL A 11 0.32 1.37 -9.59
CA VAL A 11 1.26 0.57 -8.80
C VAL A 11 0.68 0.26 -7.42
N GLN A 12 0.05 1.22 -6.74
CA GLN A 12 -0.55 0.97 -5.44
C GLN A 12 -1.71 -0.02 -5.50
N ILE A 13 -2.57 0.12 -6.51
CA ILE A 13 -3.69 -0.81 -6.74
C ILE A 13 -3.17 -2.22 -7.00
N LEU A 14 -2.11 -2.37 -7.81
CA LEU A 14 -1.49 -3.65 -8.10
C LEU A 14 -0.93 -4.30 -6.82
N VAL A 15 -0.24 -3.52 -5.98
CA VAL A 15 0.30 -4.00 -4.69
C VAL A 15 -0.82 -4.43 -3.75
N ILE A 16 -1.90 -3.66 -3.67
CA ILE A 16 -3.09 -4.03 -2.87
C ILE A 16 -3.69 -5.34 -3.38
N LEU A 17 -3.86 -5.50 -4.69
CA LEU A 17 -4.42 -6.71 -5.28
C LEU A 17 -3.54 -7.92 -4.98
N LEU A 18 -2.21 -7.79 -5.15
CA LEU A 18 -1.27 -8.85 -4.81
C LEU A 18 -1.35 -9.23 -3.32
N MET A 19 -1.41 -8.22 -2.44
CA MET A 19 -1.55 -8.42 -0.99
C MET A 19 -2.82 -9.20 -0.65
N LEU A 20 -3.96 -8.84 -1.25
CA LEU A 20 -5.23 -9.52 -1.04
C LEU A 20 -5.21 -10.96 -1.56
N VAL A 21 -4.65 -11.20 -2.75
CA VAL A 21 -4.49 -12.55 -3.32
C VAL A 21 -3.64 -13.42 -2.38
N MET A 22 -2.51 -12.91 -1.90
CA MET A 22 -1.67 -13.64 -0.94
C MET A 22 -2.41 -13.93 0.37
N ALA A 23 -3.17 -12.96 0.89
CA ALA A 23 -3.97 -13.15 2.10
C ALA A 23 -5.02 -14.25 1.92
N VAL A 24 -5.77 -14.25 0.81
CA VAL A 24 -6.77 -15.29 0.51
C VAL A 24 -6.13 -16.67 0.40
N ILE A 25 -5.01 -16.79 -0.32
CA ILE A 25 -4.28 -18.07 -0.46
C ILE A 25 -3.86 -18.59 0.92
N LYS A 26 -3.27 -17.73 1.76
CA LYS A 26 -2.78 -18.13 3.09
C LYS A 26 -3.91 -18.44 4.06
N PHE A 27 -5.02 -17.70 3.97
CA PHE A 27 -6.21 -17.96 4.76
C PHE A 27 -6.76 -19.36 4.45
N ARG A 28 -6.91 -19.70 3.16
CA ARG A 28 -7.35 -21.06 2.76
C ARG A 28 -6.39 -22.14 3.24
N GLN A 29 -5.08 -21.91 3.19
CA GLN A 29 -4.07 -22.88 3.63
C GLN A 29 -4.13 -23.13 5.15
N TYR A 30 -4.27 -22.09 5.97
CA TYR A 30 -4.22 -22.23 7.44
C TYR A 30 -5.54 -22.65 8.08
N TYR A 31 -6.66 -22.43 7.40
CA TYR A 31 -8.00 -22.81 7.88
C TYR A 31 -8.56 -24.06 7.18
N GLY A 32 -8.02 -24.46 6.01
CA GLY A 32 -8.49 -25.62 5.23
C GLY A 32 -7.97 -26.98 5.69
N HIS A 33 -7.53 -27.14 6.94
CA HIS A 33 -6.98 -28.39 7.50
C HIS A 33 -5.80 -28.98 6.70
N VAL A 34 -5.03 -28.17 5.98
CA VAL A 34 -3.84 -28.63 5.25
C VAL A 34 -2.67 -28.82 6.23
N ASN A 35 -1.91 -29.90 6.08
CA ASN A 35 -0.71 -30.14 6.89
C ASN A 35 0.37 -29.09 6.56
N LEU A 36 0.69 -28.21 7.51
CA LEU A 36 1.68 -27.14 7.35
C LEU A 36 3.05 -27.63 6.92
N ALA A 37 3.48 -28.81 7.38
CA ALA A 37 4.78 -29.38 7.02
C ALA A 37 4.89 -29.69 5.51
N SER A 38 3.75 -29.90 4.84
CA SER A 38 3.67 -30.14 3.41
C SER A 38 3.53 -28.86 2.57
N LEU A 39 3.33 -27.70 3.21
CA LEU A 39 3.14 -26.43 2.51
C LEU A 39 4.49 -25.82 2.13
N PRO A 40 4.77 -25.63 0.82
CA PRO A 40 5.91 -24.83 0.40
C PRO A 40 5.73 -23.39 0.86
N PHE A 41 6.80 -22.77 1.36
CA PHE A 41 6.82 -21.38 1.85
C PHE A 41 5.79 -21.08 2.95
N HIS A 42 5.70 -21.94 3.98
CA HIS A 42 4.76 -21.77 5.11
C HIS A 42 4.98 -20.48 5.95
N LYS A 43 6.06 -19.72 5.73
CA LYS A 43 6.28 -18.39 6.38
C LYS A 43 6.03 -17.19 5.46
N SER A 44 5.49 -17.42 4.26
CA SER A 44 5.27 -16.34 3.27
C SER A 44 4.15 -15.37 3.63
N HIS A 45 3.39 -15.59 4.71
CA HIS A 45 2.41 -14.60 5.19
C HIS A 45 3.07 -13.29 5.63
N HIS A 46 4.36 -13.27 6.00
CA HIS A 46 5.11 -12.03 6.25
C HIS A 46 5.17 -11.09 5.05
N ALA A 47 5.04 -11.62 3.82
CA ALA A 47 5.00 -10.80 2.62
C ALA A 47 3.78 -9.87 2.60
N ILE A 48 2.68 -10.22 3.26
CA ILE A 48 1.46 -9.39 3.34
C ILE A 48 1.77 -8.08 4.08
N LEU A 49 2.46 -8.16 5.23
CA LEU A 49 2.90 -6.99 5.97
C LEU A 49 3.91 -6.17 5.16
N PHE A 50 4.87 -6.84 4.51
CA PHE A 50 5.85 -6.18 3.65
C PHE A 50 5.18 -5.40 2.51
N LEU A 51 4.19 -5.96 1.82
CA LEU A 51 3.45 -5.29 0.75
C LEU A 51 2.70 -4.05 1.26
N GLY A 52 2.12 -4.12 2.46
CA GLY A 52 1.52 -2.96 3.12
C GLY A 52 2.54 -1.84 3.40
N ILE A 53 3.70 -2.19 3.95
CA ILE A 53 4.80 -1.23 4.23
C ILE A 53 5.31 -0.62 2.92
N PHE A 54 5.55 -1.45 1.91
CA PHE A 54 5.97 -1.01 0.59
C PHE A 54 4.98 0.00 0.01
N ASN A 55 3.67 -0.26 0.13
CA ASN A 55 2.66 0.63 -0.42
C ASN A 55 2.64 2.00 0.26
N LEU A 56 2.89 2.05 1.57
CA LEU A 56 3.06 3.32 2.30
C LEU A 56 4.28 4.09 1.82
N ILE A 57 5.43 3.42 1.72
CA ILE A 57 6.68 4.05 1.25
C ILE A 57 6.51 4.58 -0.17
N TRP A 58 5.87 3.81 -1.05
CA TRP A 58 5.54 4.25 -2.41
C TRP A 58 4.61 5.46 -2.40
N GLY A 59 3.58 5.47 -1.55
CA GLY A 59 2.71 6.63 -1.36
C GLY A 59 3.47 7.89 -0.95
N MET A 60 4.36 7.79 0.04
CA MET A 60 5.23 8.90 0.45
C MET A 60 6.14 9.36 -0.68
N PHE A 61 6.76 8.44 -1.43
CA PHE A 61 7.59 8.76 -2.58
C PHE A 61 6.84 9.59 -3.63
N THR A 62 5.62 9.16 -3.99
CA THR A 62 4.80 9.87 -4.98
C THR A 62 4.37 11.24 -4.49
N GLN A 63 4.16 11.41 -3.18
CA GLN A 63 3.86 12.70 -2.58
C GLN A 63 5.03 13.67 -2.70
N VAL A 64 6.26 13.19 -2.45
CA VAL A 64 7.48 14.00 -2.67
C VAL A 64 7.59 14.46 -4.13
N LEU A 65 7.30 13.59 -5.10
CA LEU A 65 7.25 13.98 -6.51
C LEU A 65 6.18 15.04 -6.78
N GLY A 66 4.99 14.89 -6.18
CA GLY A 66 3.91 15.86 -6.29
C GLY A 66 4.28 17.23 -5.70
N PHE A 67 4.97 17.25 -4.55
CA PHE A 67 5.50 18.48 -3.97
C PHE A 67 6.51 19.18 -4.86
N VAL A 68 7.48 18.44 -5.41
CA VAL A 68 8.49 19.01 -6.32
C VAL A 68 7.83 19.62 -7.56
N GLN A 69 6.83 18.94 -8.13
CA GLN A 69 6.09 19.47 -9.29
C GLN A 69 5.29 20.73 -8.94
N ALA A 70 4.62 20.75 -7.79
CA ALA A 70 3.87 21.91 -7.32
C ALA A 70 4.79 23.12 -7.08
N LEU A 71 5.94 22.92 -6.44
CA LEU A 71 6.93 23.98 -6.20
C LEU A 71 7.50 24.53 -7.51
N ASN A 72 7.83 23.66 -8.47
CA ASN A 72 8.30 24.09 -9.79
C ASN A 72 7.24 24.91 -10.55
N ALA A 73 5.97 24.54 -10.43
CA ALA A 73 4.88 25.32 -11.03
C ALA A 73 4.74 26.72 -10.40
N ILE A 74 4.97 26.82 -9.08
CA ILE A 74 4.99 28.11 -8.37
C ILE A 74 6.16 28.98 -8.84
N ILE A 75 7.36 28.41 -8.97
CA ILE A 75 8.55 29.14 -9.42
C ILE A 75 8.40 29.64 -10.87
N ALA A 76 7.78 28.85 -11.74
CA ALA A 76 7.67 29.15 -13.17
C ALA A 76 6.58 30.18 -13.51
N ALA A 77 5.64 30.44 -12.61
CA ALA A 77 4.51 31.32 -12.87
C ALA A 77 4.63 32.64 -12.10
N ALA A 78 4.44 33.76 -12.80
CA ALA A 78 4.53 35.10 -12.21
C ALA A 78 3.39 35.40 -11.21
N ASP A 79 2.21 34.81 -11.43
CA ASP A 79 1.06 34.86 -10.52
C ASP A 79 0.40 33.47 -10.47
N VAL A 80 0.43 32.82 -9.29
CA VAL A 80 -0.29 31.57 -9.04
C VAL A 80 -1.33 31.82 -7.97
N SER A 81 -2.59 31.51 -8.27
CA SER A 81 -3.65 31.63 -7.27
C SER A 81 -3.36 30.69 -6.07
N PRO A 82 -3.44 31.17 -4.82
CA PRO A 82 -3.26 30.32 -3.64
C PRO A 82 -4.20 29.10 -3.62
N ALA A 83 -5.41 29.24 -4.15
CA ALA A 83 -6.38 28.16 -4.26
C ALA A 83 -5.86 26.98 -5.09
N LEU A 84 -5.23 27.25 -6.24
CA LEU A 84 -4.66 26.22 -7.11
C LEU A 84 -3.54 25.43 -6.42
N ILE A 85 -2.69 26.13 -5.65
CA ILE A 85 -1.61 25.50 -4.88
C ILE A 85 -2.20 24.58 -3.81
N MET A 86 -3.19 25.06 -3.06
CA MET A 86 -3.85 24.29 -2.01
C MET A 86 -4.54 23.03 -2.55
N GLU A 87 -5.16 23.11 -3.73
CA GLU A 87 -5.76 21.94 -4.38
C GLU A 87 -4.72 20.89 -4.79
N GLY A 88 -3.62 21.31 -5.43
CA GLY A 88 -2.52 20.41 -5.79
C GLY A 88 -1.88 19.76 -4.56
N LEU A 89 -1.68 20.55 -3.51
CA LEU A 89 -1.18 20.08 -2.23
C LEU A 89 -2.11 19.04 -1.60
N LYS A 90 -3.40 19.34 -1.47
CA LYS A 90 -4.40 18.41 -0.93
C LYS A 90 -4.43 17.10 -1.72
N ASN A 91 -4.37 17.16 -3.05
CA ASN A 91 -4.42 15.98 -3.90
C ASN A 91 -3.17 15.09 -3.75
N SER A 92 -2.01 15.65 -3.44
CA SER A 92 -0.78 14.87 -3.21
C SER A 92 -0.87 13.91 -2.01
N PHE A 93 -1.73 14.22 -1.03
CA PHE A 93 -1.91 13.39 0.17
C PHE A 93 -2.75 12.12 -0.08
N VAL A 94 -3.47 12.05 -1.21
CA VAL A 94 -4.30 10.88 -1.54
C VAL A 94 -3.45 9.61 -1.59
N SER A 95 -2.27 9.70 -2.20
CA SER A 95 -1.39 8.55 -2.40
C SER A 95 -0.77 8.01 -1.10
N PRO A 96 -0.21 8.83 -0.18
CA PRO A 96 0.16 8.40 1.17
C PRO A 96 -1.00 7.82 1.98
N LEU A 97 -2.21 8.39 1.87
CA LEU A 97 -3.38 7.89 2.59
C LEU A 97 -3.75 6.48 2.13
N ILE A 98 -3.73 6.21 0.82
CA ILE A 98 -3.94 4.85 0.28
C ILE A 98 -2.86 3.90 0.79
N GLY A 99 -1.59 4.33 0.77
CA GLY A 99 -0.47 3.55 1.31
C GLY A 99 -0.63 3.23 2.80
N LEU A 100 -1.09 4.20 3.60
CA LEU A 100 -1.33 4.04 5.04
C LEU A 100 -2.47 3.05 5.30
N MET A 101 -3.59 3.20 4.59
CA MET A 101 -4.71 2.26 4.69
C MET A 101 -4.28 0.85 4.29
N SER A 102 -3.44 0.72 3.26
CA SER A 102 -2.90 -0.57 2.83
C SER A 102 -2.02 -1.21 3.89
N LEU A 103 -1.19 -0.42 4.58
CA LEU A 103 -0.40 -0.90 5.71
C LEU A 103 -1.29 -1.38 6.86
N LEU A 104 -2.32 -0.60 7.23
CA LEU A 104 -3.24 -0.99 8.30
C LEU A 104 -3.95 -2.31 8.01
N VAL A 105 -4.48 -2.46 6.78
CA VAL A 105 -5.11 -3.70 6.32
C VAL A 105 -4.11 -4.85 6.28
N GLY A 106 -2.93 -4.62 5.70
CA GLY A 106 -1.87 -5.64 5.59
C GLY A 106 -1.38 -6.12 6.96
N ALA A 107 -1.19 -5.21 7.91
CA ALA A 107 -0.80 -5.52 9.28
C ALA A 107 -1.88 -6.33 10.01
N LEU A 108 -3.15 -5.96 9.85
CA LEU A 108 -4.27 -6.71 10.44
C LEU A 108 -4.36 -8.14 9.88
N LEU A 109 -4.32 -8.28 8.55
CA LEU A 109 -4.33 -9.60 7.88
C LEU A 109 -3.14 -10.46 8.30
N TRP A 110 -1.95 -9.86 8.35
CA TRP A 110 -0.75 -10.54 8.81
C TRP A 110 -0.89 -10.99 10.28
N ALA A 111 -1.39 -10.16 11.18
CA ALA A 111 -1.55 -10.49 12.59
C ALA A 111 -2.50 -11.69 12.79
N ILE A 112 -3.62 -11.70 12.07
CA ILE A 112 -4.57 -12.82 12.10
C ILE A 112 -3.90 -14.11 11.62
N LEU A 113 -3.22 -14.07 10.48
CA LEU A 113 -2.55 -15.24 9.90
C LEU A 113 -1.36 -15.72 10.74
N GLN A 114 -0.60 -14.80 11.34
CA GLN A 114 0.51 -15.11 12.24
C GLN A 114 0.00 -15.79 13.51
N GLY A 115 -1.08 -15.27 14.11
CA GLY A 115 -1.71 -15.89 15.27
C GLY A 115 -2.13 -17.32 14.97
N ARG A 116 -2.79 -17.54 13.82
CA ARG A 116 -3.19 -18.89 13.39
C ARG A 116 -1.99 -19.80 13.14
N TYR A 117 -0.96 -19.30 12.46
CA TYR A 117 0.26 -20.05 12.18
C TYR A 117 0.93 -20.53 13.48
N THR A 118 1.10 -19.64 14.46
CA THR A 118 1.70 -19.98 15.75
C THR A 118 0.90 -21.02 16.53
N SER A 119 -0.44 -20.97 16.48
CA SER A 119 -1.30 -21.97 17.12
C SER A 119 -1.18 -23.37 16.51
N MET A 120 -0.76 -23.49 15.24
CA MET A 120 -0.61 -24.79 14.57
C MET A 120 0.80 -25.37 14.68
N THR A 121 1.79 -24.56 15.04
CA THR A 121 3.20 -24.99 15.23
C THR A 121 3.57 -25.29 16.68
N ARG A 122 2.67 -24.98 17.63
CA ARG A 122 2.78 -25.38 19.04
C ARG A 122 2.16 -26.76 19.23
#